data_AF-A0A0R3MHJ1-F1
#
_entry.id   AF-A0A0R3MHJ1-F1
#
_cell.length_a   1.000
_cell.length_b   1.000
_cell.length_c   1.000
_cell.angle_alpha   90.00
_cell.angle_beta   90.00
_cell.angle_gamma   90.00
#
_symmetry.space_group_name_H-M   'P 1'
#
loop_
_entity.id
_entity.type
_entity.pdbx_description
1 polymer ?
#
loop_
_entity_poly.entity_id
_entity_poly.type
_entity_poly.pdbx_seq_one_letter_code
_entity_poly.pdbx_strand_id
1 'polypeptide(L)'
;MKQWQRSIRDVPGLHDKKLQEITTEHVLEALKAIWTVKPVTASRTRQRIERLMDAAKALRLRTGENPAAWRGNLKHLLPSPRKLNRKKGHRSAPYTKMPGMMTGLRYDLGNAARCTEVGILSVARSQEIRLMEWTELDFEARTWMVPAEKMKIKGELEPKPHLVPLSDQAIDIIQSMPRTDKYVFPSDHAEEHQPFRANALVGAIERTAVKSTMHGCRTSFRNWGADNKEHNFRREVLEFCLSHRVGDEAELSYWDSEMIKRRREALQAWADFIKPRKNTSGEQPPERKRQRLKLVA
;
A
#
# COMPACT_ATOMS: atom_id res chain seq x y z
N MET A 1 15.96 -2.78 11.04
CA MET A 1 17.18 -3.56 10.69
C MET A 1 17.15 -4.29 9.34
N LYS A 2 16.15 -5.14 9.02
CA LYS A 2 16.15 -5.98 7.78
C LYS A 2 16.39 -5.23 6.46
N GLN A 3 15.89 -3.99 6.31
CA GLN A 3 16.08 -3.20 5.09
C GLN A 3 17.51 -2.63 4.94
N TRP A 4 18.18 -2.35 6.05
CA TRP A 4 19.56 -1.87 6.08
C TRP A 4 20.51 -3.00 5.69
N GLN A 5 20.36 -4.17 6.33
CA GLN A 5 21.10 -5.40 6.00
C GLN A 5 20.97 -5.77 4.51
N ARG A 6 19.78 -5.63 3.93
CA ARG A 6 19.56 -5.89 2.51
C ARG A 6 20.28 -4.88 1.60
N SER A 7 20.35 -3.61 2.02
CA SER A 7 21.03 -2.57 1.25
C SER A 7 22.54 -2.78 1.25
N ILE A 8 23.10 -3.14 2.41
CA ILE A 8 24.48 -3.59 2.58
C ILE A 8 24.75 -4.74 1.60
N ARG A 9 23.98 -5.82 1.69
CA ARG A 9 24.14 -6.99 0.80
C ARG A 9 24.12 -6.65 -0.71
N ASP A 10 23.41 -5.60 -1.11
CA ASP A 10 23.32 -5.19 -2.52
C ASP A 10 24.57 -4.40 -3.01
N VAL A 11 25.51 -4.03 -2.12
CA VAL A 11 26.76 -3.29 -2.45
C VAL A 11 28.02 -3.92 -1.81
N PRO A 12 28.32 -5.21 -2.09
CA PRO A 12 29.41 -5.93 -1.42
C PRO A 12 30.78 -5.26 -1.58
N GLY A 13 31.04 -4.60 -2.72
CA GLY A 13 32.31 -3.91 -2.98
C GLY A 13 32.63 -2.73 -2.05
N LEU A 14 31.71 -2.34 -1.17
CA LEU A 14 31.93 -1.30 -0.16
C LEU A 14 32.22 -1.86 1.24
N HIS A 15 32.04 -3.16 1.49
CA HIS A 15 32.06 -3.70 2.85
C HIS A 15 33.44 -3.68 3.49
N ASP A 16 34.49 -3.94 2.71
CA ASP A 16 35.85 -4.08 3.21
C ASP A 16 36.62 -2.74 3.22
N LYS A 17 35.96 -1.64 2.82
CA LYS A 17 36.57 -0.30 2.74
C LYS A 17 36.32 0.46 4.02
N LYS A 18 37.35 1.17 4.52
CA LYS A 18 37.15 2.09 5.64
C LYS A 18 36.29 3.26 5.20
N LEU A 19 35.51 3.81 6.12
CA LEU A 19 34.54 4.87 5.85
C LEU A 19 35.14 6.12 5.19
N GLN A 20 36.40 6.43 5.53
CA GLN A 20 37.19 7.53 4.98
C GLN A 20 37.75 7.27 3.58
N GLU A 21 37.87 6.00 3.17
CA GLU A 21 38.40 5.56 1.87
C GLU A 21 37.30 5.43 0.81
N ILE A 22 36.03 5.53 1.21
CA ILE A 22 34.90 5.43 0.28
C ILE A 22 34.78 6.74 -0.51
N THR A 23 34.96 6.63 -1.83
CA THR A 23 34.92 7.72 -2.80
C THR A 23 33.67 7.61 -3.68
N THR A 24 33.43 8.62 -4.52
CA THR A 24 32.32 8.62 -5.48
C THR A 24 32.42 7.45 -6.45
N GLU A 25 33.63 7.11 -6.90
CA GLU A 25 33.91 6.02 -7.83
C GLU A 25 33.51 4.67 -7.23
N HIS A 26 33.89 4.43 -5.97
CA HIS A 26 33.51 3.23 -5.24
C HIS A 26 31.97 3.08 -5.14
N VAL A 27 31.28 4.18 -4.79
CA VAL A 27 29.81 4.18 -4.71
C VAL A 27 29.18 3.96 -6.08
N LEU A 28 29.72 4.59 -7.12
CA LEU A 28 29.24 4.47 -8.48
C LEU A 28 29.36 3.03 -8.99
N GLU A 29 30.53 2.40 -8.81
CA GLU A 29 30.78 1.02 -9.21
C GLU A 29 29.82 0.05 -8.50
N ALA A 30 29.65 0.19 -7.19
CA ALA A 30 28.75 -0.63 -6.42
C ALA A 30 27.28 -0.49 -6.86
N LEU A 31 26.86 0.71 -7.27
CA LEU A 31 25.49 0.96 -7.71
C LEU A 31 25.24 0.59 -9.18
N LYS A 32 26.25 0.70 -10.06
CA LYS A 32 26.13 0.44 -11.52
C LYS A 32 25.49 -0.91 -11.82
N ALA A 33 25.93 -1.97 -11.12
CA ALA A 33 25.43 -3.34 -11.31
C ALA A 33 23.92 -3.49 -11.11
N ILE A 34 23.33 -2.66 -10.23
CA ILE A 34 21.90 -2.72 -9.88
C ILE A 34 21.09 -1.54 -10.44
N TRP A 35 21.73 -0.48 -10.94
CA TRP A 35 21.07 0.79 -11.27
C TRP A 35 20.04 0.68 -12.40
N THR A 36 20.34 -0.09 -13.44
CA THR A 36 19.45 -0.31 -14.60
C THR A 36 18.50 -1.48 -14.38
N VAL A 37 18.99 -2.55 -13.73
CA VAL A 37 18.23 -3.79 -13.50
C VAL A 37 17.18 -3.61 -12.40
N LYS A 38 17.54 -2.94 -11.31
CA LYS A 38 16.68 -2.70 -10.13
C LYS A 38 16.71 -1.22 -9.70
N PRO A 39 16.24 -0.27 -10.52
CA PRO A 39 16.45 1.16 -10.29
C PRO A 39 15.88 1.69 -8.96
N VAL A 40 14.73 1.16 -8.51
CA VAL A 40 14.12 1.55 -7.21
C VAL A 40 15.00 1.09 -6.04
N THR A 41 15.50 -0.16 -6.10
CA THR A 41 16.39 -0.70 -5.07
C THR A 41 17.68 0.09 -5.03
N ALA A 42 18.32 0.29 -6.19
CA ALA A 42 19.57 1.03 -6.30
C ALA A 42 19.45 2.47 -5.77
N SER A 43 18.38 3.19 -6.14
CA SER A 43 18.12 4.53 -5.61
C SER A 43 17.94 4.56 -4.09
N ARG A 44 17.30 3.55 -3.50
CA ARG A 44 17.12 3.44 -2.04
C ARG A 44 18.43 3.08 -1.33
N THR A 45 19.23 2.19 -1.91
CA THR A 45 20.56 1.85 -1.41
C THR A 45 21.46 3.08 -1.41
N ARG A 46 21.49 3.85 -2.50
CA ARG A 46 22.20 5.14 -2.55
C ARG A 46 21.76 6.13 -1.46
N GLN A 47 20.45 6.34 -1.29
CA GLN A 47 19.91 7.21 -0.23
C GLN A 47 20.39 6.81 1.17
N ARG A 48 20.51 5.50 1.40
CA ARG A 48 21.00 4.95 2.66
C ARG A 48 22.50 5.18 2.85
N ILE A 49 23.30 5.00 1.80
CA ILE A 49 24.74 5.30 1.83
C ILE A 49 24.95 6.80 2.10
N GLU A 50 24.21 7.68 1.41
CA GLU A 50 24.30 9.13 1.63
C GLU A 50 24.02 9.50 3.09
N ARG A 51 22.92 9.01 3.69
CA ARG A 51 22.63 9.26 5.11
C ARG A 51 23.71 8.76 6.06
N LEU A 52 24.30 7.59 5.78
CA LEU A 52 25.41 7.06 6.57
C LEU A 52 26.63 7.98 6.49
N MET A 53 26.98 8.43 5.28
CA MET A 53 28.12 9.31 5.05
C MET A 53 27.91 10.70 5.65
N ASP A 54 26.68 11.24 5.62
CA ASP A 54 26.34 12.50 6.28
C ASP A 54 26.47 12.38 7.81
N ALA A 55 25.94 11.30 8.39
CA ALA A 55 26.08 11.04 9.83
C ALA A 55 27.55 10.89 10.22
N ALA A 56 28.34 10.18 9.41
CA ALA A 56 29.78 10.02 9.62
C ALA A 56 30.54 11.36 9.58
N LYS A 57 30.17 12.24 8.63
CA LYS A 57 30.73 13.60 8.54
C LYS A 57 30.36 14.43 9.77
N ALA A 58 29.10 14.38 10.21
CA ALA A 58 28.62 15.08 11.40
C ALA A 58 29.35 14.63 12.68
N LEU A 59 29.62 13.32 12.79
CA LEU A 59 30.40 12.71 13.88
C LEU A 59 31.93 12.89 13.71
N ARG A 60 32.38 13.61 12.68
CA ARG A 60 33.81 13.83 12.36
C ARG A 60 34.61 12.54 12.13
N LEU A 61 33.94 11.46 11.74
CA LEU A 61 34.55 10.18 11.36
C LEU A 61 35.06 10.17 9.91
N ARG A 62 34.71 11.20 9.12
CA ARG A 62 35.23 11.45 7.78
C ARG A 62 35.23 12.94 7.48
N THR A 63 35.97 13.33 6.45
CA THR A 63 36.01 14.69 5.92
C THR A 63 35.55 14.71 4.45
N GLY A 64 35.43 15.92 3.88
CA GLY A 64 35.07 16.12 2.49
C GLY A 64 33.58 16.01 2.16
N GLU A 65 33.27 16.03 0.87
CA GLU A 65 31.92 15.89 0.34
C GLU A 65 31.39 14.47 0.42
N ASN A 66 30.07 14.31 0.39
CA ASN A 66 29.45 13.00 0.48
C ASN A 66 29.53 12.26 -0.88
N PRO A 67 30.21 11.09 -0.96
CA PRO A 67 30.43 10.38 -2.22
C PRO A 67 29.14 9.80 -2.81
N ALA A 68 28.10 9.64 -1.99
CA ALA A 68 26.80 9.17 -2.40
C ALA A 68 25.80 10.31 -2.66
N ALA A 69 26.22 11.57 -2.54
CA ALA A 69 25.36 12.73 -2.76
C ALA A 69 24.68 12.65 -4.13
N TRP A 70 23.37 12.88 -4.18
CA TRP A 70 22.68 12.91 -5.48
C TRP A 70 22.85 14.27 -6.17
N ARG A 71 22.45 15.35 -5.51
CA ARG A 71 22.53 16.71 -6.06
C ARG A 71 24.00 17.13 -6.10
N GLY A 72 24.45 17.69 -7.22
CA GLY A 72 25.83 18.14 -7.40
C GLY A 72 26.87 17.03 -7.58
N ASN A 73 26.47 15.76 -7.56
CA ASN A 73 27.39 14.63 -7.73
C ASN A 73 26.76 13.53 -8.62
N LEU A 74 26.21 12.45 -8.05
CA LEU A 74 25.77 11.27 -8.82
C LEU A 74 24.69 11.56 -9.87
N LYS A 75 23.94 12.66 -9.77
CA LYS A 75 22.99 13.14 -10.80
C LYS A 75 23.63 13.31 -12.18
N HIS A 76 24.92 13.66 -12.25
CA HIS A 76 25.64 13.86 -13.51
C HIS A 76 26.23 12.55 -14.07
N LEU A 77 26.40 11.55 -13.21
CA LEU A 77 27.07 10.28 -13.55
C LEU A 77 26.08 9.15 -13.83
N LEU A 78 24.85 9.25 -13.32
CA LEU A 78 23.83 8.21 -13.44
C LEU A 78 22.53 8.77 -14.02
N PRO A 79 21.86 8.01 -14.91
CA PRO A 79 20.54 8.39 -15.39
C PRO A 79 19.56 8.47 -14.22
N SER A 80 18.65 9.44 -14.28
CA SER A 80 17.63 9.63 -13.24
C SER A 80 16.81 8.35 -13.03
N PRO A 81 16.72 7.83 -11.78
CA PRO A 81 15.87 6.67 -11.46
C PRO A 81 14.42 6.85 -11.89
N ARG A 82 13.92 8.10 -11.90
CA ARG A 82 12.56 8.42 -12.34
C ARG A 82 12.36 8.15 -13.83
N LYS A 83 13.35 8.47 -14.67
CA LYS A 83 13.31 8.18 -16.12
C LYS A 83 13.35 6.67 -16.37
N LEU A 84 14.20 5.94 -15.63
CA LEU A 84 14.30 4.48 -15.72
C LEU A 84 13.02 3.76 -15.26
N ASN A 85 12.30 4.31 -14.28
CA ASN A 85 11.08 3.72 -13.72
C ASN A 85 9.77 4.17 -14.42
N ARG A 86 9.83 4.96 -15.50
CA ARG A 86 8.63 5.54 -16.15
C ARG A 86 7.61 4.47 -16.61
N LYS A 87 8.04 3.22 -16.80
CA LYS A 87 7.19 2.09 -17.24
C LYS A 87 6.40 1.38 -16.12
N LYS A 88 6.54 1.77 -14.84
CA LYS A 88 5.94 1.03 -13.69
C LYS A 88 5.11 1.92 -12.76
N GLY A 89 4.17 2.68 -13.31
CA GLY A 89 3.03 3.12 -12.50
C GLY A 89 2.33 1.89 -11.92
N HIS A 90 1.84 1.96 -10.68
CA HIS A 90 0.98 0.90 -10.16
C HIS A 90 -0.19 0.74 -11.13
N ARG A 91 -0.38 -0.47 -11.66
CA ARG A 91 -1.51 -0.77 -12.56
C ARG A 91 -2.79 -0.48 -11.77
N SER A 92 -3.49 0.59 -12.14
CA SER A 92 -4.82 0.91 -11.65
C SER A 92 -5.82 0.42 -12.68
N ALA A 93 -6.86 -0.28 -12.22
CA ALA A 93 -7.99 -0.60 -13.09
C ALA A 93 -8.83 0.67 -13.28
N PRO A 94 -9.40 0.89 -14.48
CA PRO A 94 -10.48 1.86 -14.64
C PRO A 94 -11.56 1.58 -13.60
N TYR A 95 -12.07 2.62 -12.92
CA TYR A 95 -13.03 2.42 -11.82
C TYR A 95 -14.32 1.72 -12.30
N THR A 96 -14.68 1.87 -13.58
CA THR A 96 -15.78 1.14 -14.24
C THR A 96 -15.63 -0.38 -14.25
N LYS A 97 -14.41 -0.91 -14.07
CA LYS A 97 -14.15 -2.35 -13.97
C LYS A 97 -14.18 -2.87 -12.53
N MET A 98 -14.27 -2.00 -11.52
CA MET A 98 -14.26 -2.39 -10.12
C MET A 98 -15.46 -3.25 -9.70
N PRO A 99 -16.69 -3.06 -10.23
CA PRO A 99 -17.78 -4.02 -9.99
C PRO A 99 -17.41 -5.45 -10.39
N GLY A 100 -16.75 -5.63 -11.55
CA GLY A 100 -16.27 -6.94 -12.00
C GLY A 100 -15.15 -7.52 -11.12
N MET A 101 -14.31 -6.66 -10.53
CA MET A 101 -13.32 -7.08 -9.54
C MET A 101 -14.00 -7.61 -8.27
N MET A 102 -15.01 -6.90 -7.76
CA MET A 102 -15.77 -7.33 -6.58
C MET A 102 -16.51 -8.65 -6.85
N THR A 103 -17.10 -8.82 -8.04
CA THR A 103 -17.68 -10.10 -8.47
C THR A 103 -16.63 -11.23 -8.44
N GLY A 104 -15.45 -11.01 -9.01
CA GLY A 104 -14.37 -12.01 -9.01
C GLY A 104 -13.90 -12.39 -7.62
N LEU A 105 -13.75 -11.41 -6.71
CA LEU A 105 -13.39 -11.67 -5.31
C LEU A 105 -14.47 -12.45 -4.58
N ARG A 106 -15.75 -12.20 -4.88
CA ARG A 106 -16.86 -12.93 -4.25
C ARG A 106 -16.88 -14.43 -4.56
N TYR A 107 -16.40 -14.84 -5.73
CA TYR A 107 -16.24 -16.26 -6.09
C TYR A 107 -15.10 -16.96 -5.34
N ASP A 108 -14.15 -16.20 -4.81
CA ASP A 108 -13.09 -16.74 -3.97
C ASP A 108 -13.57 -16.79 -2.51
N LEU A 109 -13.69 -18.02 -1.99
CA LEU A 109 -14.16 -18.27 -0.63
C LEU A 109 -13.06 -18.09 0.43
N GLY A 110 -11.81 -17.84 0.02
CA GLY A 110 -10.70 -17.66 0.96
C GLY A 110 -10.76 -16.33 1.72
N ASN A 111 -10.20 -16.31 2.93
CA ASN A 111 -10.19 -15.11 3.78
C ASN A 111 -9.40 -13.95 3.15
N ALA A 112 -8.42 -14.27 2.29
CA ALA A 112 -7.66 -13.27 1.54
C ALA A 112 -8.57 -12.45 0.59
N ALA A 113 -9.60 -13.07 0.02
CA ALA A 113 -10.56 -12.39 -0.84
C ALA A 113 -11.46 -11.45 -0.04
N ARG A 114 -11.98 -11.90 1.11
CA ARG A 114 -12.77 -11.05 2.03
C ARG A 114 -11.96 -9.86 2.54
N CYS A 115 -10.71 -10.10 2.94
CA CYS A 115 -9.76 -9.04 3.33
C CYS A 115 -9.53 -8.04 2.19
N THR A 116 -9.41 -8.53 0.95
CA THR A 116 -9.24 -7.68 -0.24
C THR A 116 -10.50 -6.85 -0.50
N GLU A 117 -11.69 -7.44 -0.43
CA GLU A 117 -12.97 -6.73 -0.62
C GLU A 117 -13.12 -5.58 0.39
N VAL A 118 -12.94 -5.87 1.67
CA VAL A 118 -13.05 -4.85 2.73
C VAL A 118 -11.95 -3.79 2.56
N GLY A 119 -10.74 -4.17 2.14
CA GLY A 119 -9.68 -3.21 1.84
C GLY A 119 -10.00 -2.30 0.64
N ILE A 120 -10.76 -2.76 -0.35
CA ILE A 120 -11.23 -1.94 -1.48
C ILE A 120 -12.39 -1.04 -1.05
N LEU A 121 -13.34 -1.55 -0.26
CA LEU A 121 -14.50 -0.81 0.25
C LEU A 121 -14.09 0.33 1.19
N SER A 122 -13.19 0.04 2.13
CA SER A 122 -12.62 1.00 3.08
C SER A 122 -11.48 1.84 2.50
N VAL A 123 -11.09 1.55 1.25
CA VAL A 123 -9.93 2.11 0.55
C VAL A 123 -8.62 2.05 1.34
N ALA A 124 -8.50 1.13 2.30
CA ALA A 124 -7.35 1.02 3.19
C ALA A 124 -6.07 0.53 2.49
N ARG A 125 -4.91 0.83 3.07
CA ARG A 125 -3.63 0.29 2.57
C ARG A 125 -3.56 -1.20 2.89
N SER A 126 -2.86 -1.95 2.04
CA SER A 126 -2.69 -3.40 2.21
C SER A 126 -2.11 -3.80 3.58
N GLN A 127 -1.28 -2.98 4.21
CA GLN A 127 -0.77 -3.28 5.55
C GLN A 127 -1.85 -3.09 6.62
N GLU A 128 -2.62 -2.01 6.54
CA GLU A 128 -3.66 -1.67 7.51
C GLU A 128 -4.72 -2.78 7.55
N ILE A 129 -5.29 -3.13 6.39
CA ILE A 129 -6.39 -4.11 6.32
C ILE A 129 -5.99 -5.54 6.73
N ARG A 130 -4.76 -5.96 6.42
CA ARG A 130 -4.27 -7.30 6.81
C ARG A 130 -4.03 -7.43 8.31
N LEU A 131 -3.83 -6.30 8.99
CA LEU A 131 -3.53 -6.23 10.42
C LEU A 131 -4.72 -5.68 11.21
N MET A 132 -5.91 -5.62 10.62
CA MET A 132 -7.13 -5.17 11.28
C MET A 132 -7.46 -6.10 12.45
N GLU A 133 -7.70 -5.52 13.61
CA GLU A 133 -8.04 -6.25 14.85
C GLU A 133 -9.48 -6.00 15.25
N TRP A 134 -10.10 -6.96 15.95
CA TRP A 134 -11.47 -6.82 16.42
C TRP A 134 -11.66 -5.65 17.41
N THR A 135 -10.63 -5.36 18.21
CA THR A 135 -10.61 -4.26 19.19
C THR A 135 -10.58 -2.87 18.56
N GLU A 136 -10.31 -2.76 17.26
CA GLU A 136 -10.27 -1.50 16.52
C GLU A 136 -11.63 -1.12 15.91
N LEU A 137 -12.61 -2.01 15.99
CA LEU A 137 -13.90 -1.89 15.33
C LEU A 137 -14.98 -1.45 16.32
N ASP A 138 -15.68 -0.39 15.96
CA ASP A 138 -16.92 0.04 16.61
C ASP A 138 -18.08 -0.23 15.64
N PHE A 139 -18.86 -1.28 15.93
CA PHE A 139 -19.99 -1.68 15.10
C PHE A 139 -21.22 -0.76 15.26
N GLU A 140 -21.37 -0.11 16.41
CA GLU A 140 -22.47 0.84 16.66
C GLU A 140 -22.22 2.14 15.90
N ALA A 141 -21.02 2.70 16.06
CA ALA A 141 -20.60 3.89 15.32
C ALA A 141 -20.31 3.59 13.84
N ARG A 142 -20.15 2.31 13.48
CA ARG A 142 -19.78 1.82 12.13
C ARG A 142 -18.45 2.40 11.67
N THR A 143 -17.45 2.28 12.53
CA THR A 143 -16.11 2.83 12.29
C THR A 143 -15.01 1.84 12.63
N TRP A 144 -13.86 2.05 12.00
CA TRP A 144 -12.61 1.35 12.28
C TRP A 144 -11.54 2.38 12.63
N MET A 145 -11.00 2.31 13.84
CA MET A 145 -9.91 3.17 14.29
C MET A 145 -8.56 2.51 14.00
N VAL A 146 -7.88 2.91 12.92
CA VAL A 146 -6.53 2.42 12.64
C VAL A 146 -5.53 3.09 13.59
N PRO A 147 -4.83 2.35 14.47
CA PRO A 147 -3.89 2.92 15.43
C PRO A 147 -2.68 3.57 14.75
N ALA A 148 -2.11 4.59 15.38
CA ALA A 148 -0.97 5.35 14.85
C ALA A 148 0.23 4.44 14.52
N GLU A 149 0.49 3.40 15.31
CA GLU A 149 1.62 2.48 15.14
C GLU A 149 1.50 1.65 13.85
N LYS A 150 0.29 1.48 13.32
CA LYS A 150 0.02 0.79 12.05
C LYS A 150 0.04 1.74 10.86
N MET A 151 0.08 3.05 11.09
CA MET A 151 0.05 4.06 10.04
C MET A 151 1.42 4.25 9.40
N LYS A 152 1.40 4.50 8.09
CA LYS A 152 2.63 4.79 7.35
C LYS A 152 3.08 6.22 7.62
N ILE A 153 4.27 6.36 8.20
CA ILE A 153 4.96 7.63 8.34
C ILE A 153 5.51 8.10 6.99
N LYS A 154 5.29 9.37 6.64
CA LYS A 154 5.89 10.03 5.48
C LYS A 154 6.63 11.28 5.96
N GLY A 155 7.96 11.29 5.82
CA GLY A 155 8.80 12.39 6.28
C GLY A 155 9.03 12.33 7.79
N GLU A 156 9.09 13.51 8.42
CA GLU A 156 9.35 13.72 9.86
C GLU A 156 8.05 13.88 10.68
N LEU A 157 6.90 13.58 10.08
CA LEU A 157 5.61 13.74 10.74
C LEU A 157 5.32 12.58 11.70
N GLU A 158 4.85 12.91 12.89
CA GLU A 158 4.32 11.92 13.83
C GLU A 158 3.12 11.17 13.24
N PRO A 159 3.07 9.83 13.41
CA PRO A 159 1.91 9.04 13.02
C PRO A 159 0.70 9.47 13.85
N LYS A 160 -0.43 9.68 13.17
CA LYS A 160 -1.73 9.95 13.83
C LYS A 160 -2.67 8.80 13.54
N PRO A 161 -3.55 8.41 14.48
CA PRO A 161 -4.56 7.40 14.22
C PRO A 161 -5.48 7.84 13.09
N HIS A 162 -6.12 6.87 12.44
CA HIS A 162 -7.00 7.12 11.31
C HIS A 162 -8.35 6.45 11.50
N LEU A 163 -9.37 7.25 11.78
CA LEU A 163 -10.76 6.78 11.88
C LEU A 163 -11.34 6.59 10.49
N VAL A 164 -11.76 5.37 10.13
CA VAL A 164 -12.32 4.99 8.84
C VAL A 164 -13.81 4.66 9.01
N PRO A 165 -14.74 5.41 8.39
CA PRO A 165 -16.14 4.98 8.30
C PRO A 165 -16.26 3.69 7.50
N LEU A 166 -17.12 2.77 7.95
CA LEU A 166 -17.38 1.52 7.27
C LEU A 166 -18.74 1.58 6.57
N SER A 167 -18.75 1.20 5.28
CA SER A 167 -19.97 1.01 4.51
C SER A 167 -20.74 -0.23 4.97
N ASP A 168 -22.01 -0.33 4.64
CA ASP A 168 -22.87 -1.50 4.92
C ASP A 168 -22.24 -2.80 4.45
N GLN A 169 -21.78 -2.82 3.20
CA GLN A 169 -21.11 -3.96 2.57
C GLN A 169 -19.83 -4.38 3.32
N ALA A 170 -19.12 -3.45 3.95
CA ALA A 170 -17.90 -3.75 4.68
C ALA A 170 -18.22 -4.36 6.04
N ILE A 171 -19.21 -3.80 6.75
CA ILE A 171 -19.72 -4.33 8.01
C ILE A 171 -20.24 -5.75 7.82
N ASP A 172 -21.04 -6.00 6.79
CA ASP A 172 -21.59 -7.34 6.49
C ASP A 172 -20.48 -8.38 6.33
N ILE A 173 -19.43 -8.05 5.56
CA ILE A 173 -18.30 -8.96 5.35
C ILE A 173 -17.54 -9.16 6.66
N ILE A 174 -17.23 -8.09 7.39
CA ILE A 174 -16.51 -8.16 8.67
C ILE A 174 -17.27 -9.02 9.68
N GLN A 175 -18.58 -8.83 9.83
CA GLN A 175 -19.41 -9.59 10.77
C GLN A 175 -19.54 -11.07 10.38
N SER A 176 -19.42 -11.39 9.10
CA SER A 176 -19.41 -12.78 8.62
C SER A 176 -18.09 -13.52 8.93
N MET A 177 -17.02 -12.81 9.29
CA MET A 177 -15.73 -13.42 9.61
C MET A 177 -15.78 -14.12 10.98
N PRO A 178 -15.13 -15.30 11.12
CA PRO A 178 -15.08 -16.00 12.41
C PRO A 178 -14.24 -15.20 13.43
N ARG A 179 -14.74 -15.10 14.66
CA ARG A 179 -14.05 -14.46 15.79
C ARG A 179 -13.19 -15.47 16.54
N THR A 180 -12.17 -15.99 15.89
CA THR A 180 -11.33 -17.06 16.47
C THR A 180 -10.11 -16.55 17.22
N ASP A 181 -9.61 -15.36 16.89
CA ASP A 181 -8.45 -14.73 17.56
C ASP A 181 -8.47 -13.21 17.31
N LYS A 182 -7.34 -12.55 17.50
CA LYS A 182 -7.09 -11.11 17.47
C LYS A 182 -7.41 -10.43 16.13
N TYR A 183 -7.07 -11.06 15.01
CA TYR A 183 -7.23 -10.45 13.67
C TYR A 183 -8.59 -10.77 13.05
N VAL A 184 -9.16 -9.79 12.36
CA VAL A 184 -10.44 -9.94 11.62
C VAL A 184 -10.28 -10.87 10.42
N PHE A 185 -9.12 -10.84 9.77
CA PHE A 185 -8.82 -11.64 8.58
C PHE A 185 -7.61 -12.56 8.83
N PRO A 186 -7.82 -13.74 9.43
CA PRO A 186 -6.74 -14.70 9.66
C PRO A 186 -6.30 -15.38 8.37
N SER A 187 -5.03 -15.74 8.29
CA SER A 187 -4.47 -16.50 7.17
C SER A 187 -4.94 -17.95 7.17
N ASP A 188 -5.51 -18.42 6.05
CA ASP A 188 -5.99 -19.79 5.85
C ASP A 188 -4.90 -20.88 5.94
N HIS A 189 -3.62 -20.48 5.94
CA HIS A 189 -2.46 -21.38 5.84
C HIS A 189 -1.49 -21.29 7.03
N ALA A 190 -1.90 -20.67 8.13
CA ALA A 190 -1.06 -20.55 9.30
C ALA A 190 -1.59 -21.45 10.42
N GLU A 191 -0.69 -22.24 11.03
CA GLU A 191 -1.01 -23.10 12.19
C GLU A 191 -1.41 -22.27 13.42
N GLU A 192 -0.94 -21.03 13.48
CA GLU A 192 -1.35 -19.99 14.42
C GLU A 192 -2.11 -18.88 13.67
N HIS A 193 -3.02 -18.16 14.36
CA HIS A 193 -3.78 -17.04 13.80
C HIS A 193 -2.89 -15.83 13.47
N GLN A 194 -2.16 -15.95 12.38
CA GLN A 194 -1.25 -14.93 11.87
C GLN A 194 -1.96 -14.11 10.78
N PRO A 195 -1.64 -12.82 10.66
CA PRO A 195 -2.18 -12.00 9.59
C PRO A 195 -1.58 -12.44 8.25
N PHE A 196 -2.29 -12.16 7.16
CA PHE A 196 -1.80 -12.44 5.83
C PHE A 196 -0.42 -11.82 5.56
N ARG A 197 0.41 -12.48 4.75
CA ARG A 197 1.62 -11.86 4.18
C ARG A 197 1.25 -10.80 3.15
N ALA A 198 2.17 -9.86 2.87
CA ALA A 198 1.91 -8.73 1.98
C ALA A 198 1.44 -9.13 0.56
N ASN A 199 1.87 -10.29 0.07
CA ASN A 199 1.52 -10.76 -1.28
C ASN A 199 0.17 -11.50 -1.35
N ALA A 200 -0.48 -11.82 -0.24
CA ALA A 200 -1.73 -12.60 -0.26
C ALA A 200 -2.85 -11.88 -1.02
N LEU A 201 -3.01 -10.57 -0.78
CA LEU A 201 -4.00 -9.71 -1.45
C LEU A 201 -3.67 -9.53 -2.93
N VAL A 202 -2.38 -9.58 -3.31
CA VAL A 202 -1.97 -9.56 -4.73
C VAL A 202 -2.50 -10.81 -5.42
N GLY A 203 -2.29 -11.99 -4.83
CA GLY A 203 -2.81 -13.25 -5.36
C GLY A 203 -4.35 -13.27 -5.46
N ALA A 204 -5.06 -12.69 -4.49
CA ALA A 204 -6.52 -12.56 -4.55
C ALA A 204 -6.97 -11.70 -5.75
N ILE A 205 -6.33 -10.56 -5.96
CA ILE A 205 -6.61 -9.70 -7.13
C ILE A 205 -6.26 -10.40 -8.45
N GLU A 206 -5.13 -11.11 -8.50
CA GLU A 206 -4.68 -11.84 -9.71
C GLU A 206 -5.63 -12.95 -10.14
N ARG A 207 -6.37 -13.56 -9.21
CA ARG A 207 -7.40 -14.55 -9.51
C ARG A 207 -8.67 -13.94 -10.11
N THR A 208 -8.85 -12.63 -10.02
CA THR A 208 -9.95 -11.94 -10.70
C THR A 208 -9.62 -11.72 -12.18
N ALA A 209 -10.63 -11.46 -13.01
CA ALA A 209 -10.43 -11.06 -14.40
C ALA A 209 -9.88 -9.62 -14.55
N VAL A 210 -9.80 -8.84 -13.47
CA VAL A 210 -9.46 -7.41 -13.49
C VAL A 210 -8.07 -7.18 -12.91
N LYS A 211 -7.13 -6.79 -13.79
CA LYS A 211 -5.73 -6.56 -13.42
C LYS A 211 -5.56 -5.25 -12.66
N SER A 212 -5.25 -5.31 -11.36
CA SER A 212 -4.94 -4.14 -10.52
C SER A 212 -3.95 -4.51 -9.40
N THR A 213 -3.76 -3.60 -8.46
CA THR A 213 -3.10 -3.82 -7.16
C THR A 213 -3.92 -3.13 -6.08
N MET A 214 -3.72 -3.42 -4.79
CA MET A 214 -4.39 -2.67 -3.71
C MET A 214 -4.18 -1.15 -3.83
N HIS A 215 -2.97 -0.71 -4.20
CA HIS A 215 -2.71 0.70 -4.47
C HIS A 215 -3.44 1.20 -5.72
N GLY A 216 -3.51 0.39 -6.77
CA GLY A 216 -4.26 0.67 -7.98
C GLY A 216 -5.76 0.84 -7.73
N CYS A 217 -6.36 0.01 -6.86
CA CYS A 217 -7.77 0.12 -6.47
C CYS A 217 -8.06 1.41 -5.69
N ARG A 218 -7.11 1.85 -4.85
CA ARG A 218 -7.19 3.16 -4.18
C ARG A 218 -7.14 4.33 -5.17
N THR A 219 -6.33 4.22 -6.23
CA THR A 219 -6.36 5.18 -7.35
C THR A 219 -7.70 5.14 -8.07
N SER A 220 -8.30 3.96 -8.26
CA SER A 220 -9.63 3.83 -8.87
C SER A 220 -10.69 4.56 -8.06
N PHE A 221 -10.72 4.42 -6.73
CA PHE A 221 -11.59 5.21 -5.85
C PHE A 221 -11.37 6.72 -6.01
N ARG A 222 -10.10 7.16 -6.01
CA ARG A 222 -9.78 8.59 -6.13
C ARG A 222 -10.27 9.20 -7.43
N ASN A 223 -10.13 8.47 -8.53
CA ASN A 223 -10.57 8.89 -9.86
C ASN A 223 -12.10 8.88 -9.95
N TRP A 224 -12.74 7.79 -9.49
CA TRP A 224 -14.20 7.70 -9.44
C TRP A 224 -14.81 8.86 -8.67
N GLY A 225 -14.30 9.15 -7.47
CA GLY A 225 -14.82 10.25 -6.65
C GLY A 225 -14.59 11.63 -7.27
N ALA A 226 -13.50 11.81 -8.03
CA ALA A 226 -13.24 13.05 -8.78
C ALA A 226 -14.24 13.27 -9.92
N ASP A 227 -14.60 12.18 -10.59
CA ASP A 227 -15.46 12.19 -11.77
C ASP A 227 -16.95 12.06 -11.41
N ASN A 228 -17.27 11.76 -10.14
CA ASN A 228 -18.64 11.58 -9.67
C ASN A 228 -19.37 12.93 -9.53
N LYS A 229 -20.15 13.27 -10.57
CA LYS A 229 -20.95 14.49 -10.62
C LYS A 229 -22.18 14.48 -9.72
N GLU A 230 -22.70 13.30 -9.38
CA GLU A 230 -23.91 13.15 -8.56
C GLU A 230 -23.68 13.63 -7.12
N HIS A 231 -22.59 13.19 -6.50
CA HIS A 231 -22.24 13.60 -5.14
C HIS A 231 -21.30 14.81 -5.07
N ASN A 232 -20.59 15.10 -6.17
CA ASN A 232 -19.64 16.22 -6.28
C ASN A 232 -18.66 16.28 -5.07
N PHE A 233 -17.97 15.17 -4.81
CA PHE A 233 -17.10 15.07 -3.64
C PHE A 233 -15.94 16.06 -3.72
N ARG A 234 -15.75 16.82 -2.65
CA ARG A 234 -14.55 17.65 -2.48
C ARG A 234 -13.30 16.79 -2.50
N ARG A 235 -12.22 17.32 -3.09
CA ARG A 235 -10.92 16.65 -3.14
C ARG A 235 -10.46 16.23 -1.74
N GLU A 236 -10.59 17.11 -0.76
CA GLU A 236 -10.12 16.87 0.60
C GLU A 236 -10.78 15.61 1.20
N VAL A 237 -12.09 15.43 1.03
CA VAL A 237 -12.84 14.27 1.53
C VAL A 237 -12.24 12.96 0.99
N LEU A 238 -11.99 12.89 -0.32
CA LEU A 238 -11.43 11.71 -0.98
C LEU A 238 -10.00 11.42 -0.51
N GLU A 239 -9.19 12.46 -0.35
CA GLU A 239 -7.81 12.34 0.13
C GLU A 239 -7.77 11.91 1.61
N PHE A 240 -8.69 12.40 2.44
CA PHE A 240 -8.84 11.94 3.82
C PHE A 240 -9.29 10.50 3.92
N CYS A 241 -10.23 10.02 3.08
CA CYS A 241 -10.55 8.59 3.01
C CYS A 241 -9.30 7.74 2.71
N LEU A 242 -8.38 8.26 1.91
CA LEU A 242 -7.11 7.61 1.59
C LEU A 242 -6.04 7.80 2.68
N SER A 243 -6.36 8.41 3.81
CA SER A 243 -5.38 8.74 4.85
C SER A 243 -4.20 9.57 4.26
N HIS A 244 -4.52 10.45 3.31
CA HIS A 244 -3.59 11.49 2.86
C HIS A 244 -3.85 12.75 3.66
N ARG A 245 -2.79 13.44 4.06
CA ARG A 245 -2.89 14.80 4.63
C ARG A 245 -2.86 15.79 3.48
N VAL A 246 -3.87 16.65 3.43
CA VAL A 246 -4.01 17.74 2.46
C VAL A 246 -4.52 18.95 3.25
N GLY A 247 -3.98 20.14 2.97
CA GLY A 247 -4.26 21.36 3.74
C GLY A 247 -3.25 21.63 4.86
N ASP A 248 -3.31 22.85 5.40
CA ASP A 248 -2.49 23.30 6.53
C ASP A 248 -3.07 22.83 7.88
N GLU A 249 -2.26 22.87 8.93
CA GLU A 249 -2.60 22.29 10.25
C GLU A 249 -3.86 22.89 10.88
N ALA A 250 -4.18 24.15 10.56
CA ALA A 250 -5.40 24.83 10.99
C ALA A 250 -6.68 24.30 10.32
N GLU A 251 -6.62 23.88 9.04
CA GLU A 251 -7.77 23.30 8.34
C GLU A 251 -8.09 21.88 8.83
N LEU A 252 -7.07 21.16 9.30
CA LEU A 252 -7.19 19.79 9.83
C LEU A 252 -7.96 19.73 11.15
N SER A 253 -7.91 20.79 11.97
CA SER A 253 -8.59 20.87 13.27
C SER A 253 -10.07 21.24 13.16
N TYR A 254 -10.51 21.87 12.07
CA TYR A 254 -11.84 22.48 11.98
C TYR A 254 -12.99 21.50 11.66
N TRP A 255 -12.73 20.20 11.48
CA TRP A 255 -13.66 19.35 10.73
C TRP A 255 -13.94 17.94 11.27
N ASP A 256 -13.76 17.64 12.55
CA ASP A 256 -13.84 16.23 12.98
C ASP A 256 -15.23 15.57 12.78
N SER A 257 -16.33 16.28 13.06
CA SER A 257 -17.68 15.70 12.92
C SER A 257 -18.29 15.83 11.52
N GLU A 258 -18.02 16.91 10.78
CA GLU A 258 -18.55 17.09 9.43
C GLU A 258 -17.75 16.30 8.39
N MET A 259 -16.42 16.23 8.54
CA MET A 259 -15.59 15.44 7.63
C MET A 259 -15.90 13.95 7.76
N ILE A 260 -16.16 13.44 8.96
CA ILE A 260 -16.50 12.02 9.12
C ILE A 260 -17.82 11.67 8.43
N LYS A 261 -18.82 12.56 8.47
CA LYS A 261 -20.10 12.39 7.75
C LYS A 261 -19.87 12.37 6.24
N ARG A 262 -19.14 13.34 5.70
CA ARG A 262 -18.83 13.41 4.26
C ARG A 262 -17.99 12.23 3.77
N ARG A 263 -17.07 11.74 4.60
CA ARG A 263 -16.29 10.52 4.31
C ARG A 263 -17.15 9.26 4.34
N ARG A 264 -18.11 9.18 5.28
CA ARG A 264 -19.10 8.09 5.34
C ARG A 264 -19.94 8.06 4.07
N GLU A 265 -20.44 9.21 3.63
CA GLU A 265 -21.16 9.34 2.36
C GLU A 265 -20.30 8.87 1.17
N ALA A 266 -19.05 9.32 1.09
CA ALA A 266 -18.14 8.94 0.01
C ALA A 266 -17.82 7.44 -0.03
N LEU A 267 -17.57 6.81 1.12
CA LEU A 267 -17.26 5.37 1.19
C LEU A 267 -18.51 4.52 0.96
N GLN A 268 -19.68 4.96 1.39
CA GLN A 268 -20.93 4.27 1.11
C GLN A 268 -21.28 4.35 -0.39
N ALA A 269 -21.26 5.54 -0.99
CA ALA A 269 -21.50 5.71 -2.42
C ALA A 269 -20.49 4.92 -3.28
N TRP A 270 -19.24 4.83 -2.83
CA TRP A 270 -18.23 3.98 -3.46
C TRP A 270 -18.61 2.51 -3.38
N ALA A 271 -18.98 2.03 -2.19
CA ALA A 271 -19.40 0.66 -1.95
C ALA A 271 -20.63 0.28 -2.79
N ASP A 272 -21.57 1.20 -2.97
CA ASP A 272 -22.75 1.02 -3.82
C ASP A 272 -22.38 0.98 -5.30
N PHE A 273 -21.49 1.86 -5.76
CA PHE A 273 -21.01 1.87 -7.13
C PHE A 273 -20.29 0.57 -7.52
N ILE A 274 -19.42 0.04 -6.65
CA ILE A 274 -18.66 -1.19 -6.92
C ILE A 274 -19.40 -2.46 -6.52
N LYS A 275 -20.61 -2.35 -5.96
CA LYS A 275 -21.41 -3.51 -5.60
C LYS A 275 -21.64 -4.37 -6.86
N PRO A 276 -21.39 -5.69 -6.79
CA PRO A 276 -21.70 -6.59 -7.89
C PRO A 276 -23.16 -6.42 -8.31
N ARG A 277 -23.39 -6.10 -9.58
CA ARG A 277 -24.74 -6.06 -10.13
C ARG A 277 -25.26 -7.50 -10.16
N LYS A 278 -26.54 -7.69 -9.82
CA LYS A 278 -27.19 -8.99 -10.05
C LYS A 278 -27.18 -9.22 -11.55
N ASN A 279 -26.58 -10.33 -12.00
CA ASN A 279 -26.72 -10.77 -13.39
C ASN A 279 -28.21 -11.07 -13.62
N THR A 280 -28.90 -10.19 -14.33
CA THR A 280 -30.25 -10.46 -14.89
C THR A 280 -30.17 -11.26 -16.19
N SER A 281 -28.99 -11.33 -16.80
CA SER A 281 -28.64 -12.19 -17.93
C SER A 281 -27.94 -13.44 -17.40
N GLY A 282 -28.51 -14.63 -17.60
CA GLY A 282 -28.03 -15.93 -17.10
C GLY A 282 -26.68 -16.42 -17.63
N GLU A 283 -25.71 -15.54 -17.86
CA GLU A 283 -24.33 -15.91 -18.17
C GLU A 283 -23.67 -16.54 -16.95
N GLN A 284 -23.27 -17.80 -17.11
CA GLN A 284 -22.55 -18.54 -16.08
C GLN A 284 -21.16 -17.94 -15.85
N PRO A 285 -20.69 -17.86 -14.59
CA PRO A 285 -19.36 -17.38 -14.26
C PRO A 285 -18.28 -18.34 -14.78
N PRO A 286 -17.06 -17.85 -15.04
CA PRO A 286 -15.97 -18.68 -15.54
C PRO A 286 -15.62 -19.82 -14.55
N GLU A 287 -15.42 -20.99 -15.13
CA GLU A 287 -15.23 -22.25 -14.41
C GLU A 287 -13.95 -22.26 -13.56
N ARG A 288 -14.05 -22.89 -12.39
CA ARG A 288 -13.02 -22.93 -11.34
C ARG A 288 -11.79 -23.72 -11.81
N LYS A 289 -10.73 -23.05 -12.26
CA LYS A 289 -9.41 -23.72 -12.43
C LYS A 289 -8.78 -23.98 -11.05
N ARG A 290 -9.17 -25.09 -10.40
CA ARG A 290 -8.34 -25.68 -9.33
C ARG A 290 -7.02 -26.11 -9.96
N GLN A 291 -5.93 -25.39 -9.70
CA GLN A 291 -4.61 -25.93 -9.93
C GLN A 291 -4.46 -27.15 -9.00
N ARG A 292 -4.64 -28.35 -9.53
CA ARG A 292 -4.21 -29.59 -8.87
C ARG A 292 -2.70 -29.47 -8.73
N LEU A 293 -2.23 -29.24 -7.50
CA LEU A 293 -0.86 -29.58 -7.13
C LEU A 293 -0.68 -31.05 -7.46
N LYS A 294 0.20 -31.34 -8.43
CA LYS A 294 0.63 -32.72 -8.67
C LYS A 294 1.41 -33.14 -7.41
N LEU A 295 0.85 -34.06 -6.62
CA LEU A 295 1.68 -34.82 -5.71
C LEU A 295 2.71 -35.54 -6.58
N VAL A 296 3.97 -35.19 -6.40
CA VAL A 296 5.08 -36.01 -6.86
C VAL A 296 5.15 -37.16 -5.85
N ALA A 297 4.82 -38.36 -6.31
CA ALA A 297 5.03 -39.60 -5.58
C ALA A 297 6.53 -39.94 -5.55
#